data_AF-A0A1F9XX31-F1
#
_entry.id   AF-A0A1F9XX31-F1
#
_cell.length_a   1.000
_cell.length_b   1.000
_cell.length_c   1.000
_cell.angle_alpha   90.00
_cell.angle_beta   90.00
_cell.angle_gamma   90.00
#
_symmetry.space_group_name_H-M   'P 1'
#
loop_
_entity.id
_entity.type
_entity.pdbx_description
1 polymer ?
#
loop_
_entity_poly.entity_id
_entity_poly.type
_entity_poly.pdbx_seq_one_letter_code
_entity_poly.pdbx_strand_id
1 'polypeptide(L)'
;MKKVVLAAGALAALSLFIRLIADSFFTTGHSENVGASALPAPTLKTKSEVWHKTSLISGPETTPPEFTSGTKADSAKAPGQAVQMTGPEPQTKKHETEPLIKLRTLENILESKDDNDARLDSDFNDLSPETKRLFRREYRRMPSENHNERGTIIYLLGRNLKSAEDWTFLREVVSEPACLSLADCSKEIKAEDDHRALGNEVTLAYPSLMALKQTERFLEEALKAGRGALSSPAAKEAAEVIQAAKSSKVPIVAKTATELEQRF
;
A
#
# COMPACT_ATOMS: atom_id res chain seq x y z
N MET A 1 20.98 -27.19 34.83
CA MET A 1 20.89 -25.71 34.74
C MET A 1 21.96 -25.14 33.77
N LYS A 2 21.96 -25.50 32.48
CA LYS A 2 22.96 -25.03 31.50
C LYS A 2 22.41 -24.63 30.11
N LYS A 3 21.08 -24.54 29.94
CA LYS A 3 20.44 -24.22 28.64
C LYS A 3 19.91 -22.79 28.50
N VAL A 4 20.05 -21.93 29.51
CA VAL A 4 19.45 -20.58 29.51
C VAL A 4 20.40 -19.49 28.98
N VAL A 5 21.71 -19.76 28.85
CA VAL A 5 22.69 -18.72 28.50
C VAL A 5 22.85 -18.51 26.98
N LEU A 6 22.38 -19.44 26.14
CA LEU A 6 22.57 -19.37 24.68
C LEU A 6 21.50 -18.53 23.94
N ALA A 7 20.34 -18.26 24.55
CA ALA A 7 19.27 -17.50 23.90
C ALA A 7 19.49 -15.97 23.94
N ALA A 8 20.28 -15.45 24.88
CA ALA A 8 20.50 -14.01 25.01
C ALA A 8 21.47 -13.44 23.95
N GLY A 9 22.38 -14.26 23.41
CA GLY A 9 23.37 -13.81 22.42
C GLY A 9 22.80 -13.56 21.01
N ALA A 10 21.80 -14.35 20.59
CA ALA A 10 21.22 -14.25 19.25
C ALA A 10 20.33 -13.00 19.06
N LEU A 11 19.63 -12.57 20.13
CA LEU A 11 18.78 -11.38 20.11
C LEU A 11 19.59 -10.07 20.02
N ALA A 12 20.78 -10.02 20.64
CA ALA A 12 21.64 -8.84 20.57
C ALA A 12 22.25 -8.62 19.17
N ALA A 13 22.60 -9.69 18.45
CA ALA A 13 23.15 -9.61 17.10
C ALA A 13 22.10 -9.17 16.06
N LEU A 14 20.86 -9.64 16.18
CA LEU A 14 19.76 -9.24 15.29
C LEU A 14 19.35 -7.78 15.51
N SER A 15 19.39 -7.30 16.76
CA SER A 15 19.10 -5.89 17.06
C SER A 15 20.16 -4.92 16.53
N LEU A 16 21.42 -5.35 16.39
CA LEU A 16 22.48 -4.54 15.80
C LEU A 16 22.36 -4.46 14.27
N PHE A 17 21.94 -5.56 13.63
CA PHE A 17 21.77 -5.60 12.17
C PHE A 17 20.59 -4.73 11.70
N ILE A 18 19.49 -4.68 12.48
CA ILE A 18 18.32 -3.83 12.17
C ILE A 18 18.65 -2.33 12.33
N ARG A 19 19.50 -1.94 13.30
CA ARG A 19 19.96 -0.54 13.43
C ARG A 19 20.82 -0.09 12.25
N LEU A 20 21.67 -0.96 11.72
CA LEU A 20 22.52 -0.66 10.55
C LEU A 20 21.71 -0.41 9.26
N ILE A 21 20.55 -1.06 9.11
CA ILE A 21 19.66 -0.81 7.96
C ILE A 21 18.87 0.49 8.15
N ALA A 22 18.46 0.83 9.37
CA ALA A 22 17.69 2.05 9.64
C ALA A 22 18.49 3.34 9.43
N ASP A 23 19.78 3.36 9.80
CA ASP A 23 20.64 4.54 9.61
C ASP A 23 20.98 4.80 8.13
N SER A 24 20.78 3.82 7.25
CA SER A 24 21.01 3.97 5.80
C SER A 24 19.89 4.73 5.07
N PHE A 25 18.72 4.91 5.70
CA PHE A 25 17.55 5.56 5.08
C PHE A 25 17.24 6.96 5.63
N PHE A 26 17.98 7.43 6.65
CA PHE A 26 17.72 8.73 7.30
C PHE A 26 18.99 9.59 7.36
N THR A 27 19.56 9.94 6.21
CA THR A 27 20.55 11.03 6.12
C THR A 27 20.16 12.02 5.03
N THR A 28 19.16 12.83 5.32
CA THR A 28 19.00 14.15 4.70
C THR A 28 18.76 15.20 5.79
N GLY A 29 19.73 16.10 5.96
CA GLY A 29 19.43 17.50 6.30
C GLY A 29 19.57 17.95 7.76
N HIS A 30 20.73 17.75 8.38
CA HIS A 30 21.21 18.73 9.37
C HIS A 30 22.57 19.28 8.94
N SER A 31 22.51 20.50 8.42
CA SER A 31 23.68 21.34 8.15
C SER A 31 24.13 21.94 9.47
N GLU A 32 25.01 21.24 10.18
CA GLU A 32 25.82 21.85 11.24
C GLU A 32 27.24 22.09 10.72
N ASN A 33 27.56 23.38 10.74
CA ASN A 33 28.82 23.97 10.36
C ASN A 33 29.84 23.70 11.48
N VAL A 34 30.72 22.72 11.31
CA VAL A 34 31.85 22.48 12.24
C VAL A 34 33.11 22.21 11.45
N GLY A 35 34.18 22.86 11.91
CA GLY A 35 35.41 23.13 11.21
C GLY A 35 36.25 21.92 10.84
N ALA A 36 37.12 22.20 9.88
CA ALA A 36 38.07 21.32 9.23
C ALA A 36 38.92 20.48 10.19
N SER A 37 39.07 19.21 9.83
CA SER A 37 40.32 18.49 10.02
C SER A 37 40.47 17.44 8.91
N ALA A 38 41.49 17.64 8.07
CA ALA A 38 41.79 16.82 6.92
C ALA A 38 42.45 15.51 7.34
N LEU A 39 41.93 14.38 6.85
CA LEU A 39 42.61 13.10 6.81
C LEU A 39 42.54 12.52 5.37
N PRO A 40 43.54 11.73 4.96
CA PRO A 40 43.74 11.36 3.56
C PRO A 40 42.75 10.29 3.08
N ALA A 41 42.28 10.47 1.85
CA ALA A 41 41.34 9.59 1.16
C ALA A 41 42.00 8.27 0.73
N PRO A 42 41.35 7.11 0.94
CA PRO A 42 41.72 5.87 0.27
C PRO A 42 41.15 5.86 -1.16
N THR A 43 42.03 5.57 -2.12
CA THR A 43 41.69 5.38 -3.54
C THR A 43 41.06 4.01 -3.75
N LEU A 44 39.73 3.97 -3.95
CA LEU A 44 39.01 2.78 -4.39
C LEU A 44 38.85 2.79 -5.91
N LYS A 45 39.45 1.80 -6.56
CA LYS A 45 39.31 1.51 -8.00
C LYS A 45 37.90 0.95 -8.26
N THR A 46 37.08 1.70 -8.98
CA THR A 46 35.81 1.23 -9.53
C THR A 46 36.08 0.44 -10.83
N LYS A 47 35.78 -0.87 -10.81
CA LYS A 47 35.60 -1.69 -12.01
C LYS A 47 34.14 -1.54 -12.44
N SER A 48 33.91 -0.87 -13.56
CA SER A 48 32.61 -0.84 -14.23
C SER A 48 32.44 -2.13 -15.05
N GLU A 49 31.60 -3.04 -14.59
CA GLU A 49 31.11 -4.15 -15.41
C GLU A 49 29.85 -3.70 -16.16
N VAL A 50 30.00 -3.69 -17.48
CA VAL A 50 28.96 -3.40 -18.47
C VAL A 50 28.04 -4.63 -18.57
N TRP A 51 26.79 -4.49 -18.13
CA TRP A 51 25.77 -5.50 -18.36
C TRP A 51 25.16 -5.28 -19.75
N HIS A 52 25.37 -6.26 -20.63
CA HIS A 52 24.76 -6.32 -21.95
C HIS A 52 23.26 -6.58 -21.84
N LYS A 53 22.50 -5.70 -22.47
CA LYS A 53 21.05 -5.74 -22.64
C LYS A 53 20.73 -6.69 -23.80
N THR A 54 20.21 -7.88 -23.50
CA THR A 54 19.71 -8.81 -24.52
C THR A 54 18.36 -9.37 -24.08
N SER A 55 17.28 -8.96 -24.77
CA SER A 55 16.35 -9.86 -25.46
C SER A 55 15.03 -9.14 -25.76
N LEU A 56 14.87 -8.80 -27.03
CA LEU A 56 13.58 -8.66 -27.70
C LEU A 56 13.01 -10.07 -27.88
N ILE A 57 11.86 -10.35 -27.29
CA ILE A 57 11.01 -11.48 -27.70
C ILE A 57 9.63 -10.92 -28.01
N SER A 58 9.37 -10.84 -29.31
CA SER A 58 8.08 -10.54 -29.91
C SER A 58 7.17 -11.75 -29.73
N GLY A 59 6.09 -11.59 -28.98
CA GLY A 59 4.99 -12.56 -28.90
C GLY A 59 3.92 -12.26 -29.96
N PRO A 60 3.25 -13.30 -30.51
CA PRO A 60 2.30 -13.16 -31.59
C PRO A 60 0.94 -12.61 -31.12
N GLU A 61 0.45 -11.67 -31.92
CA GLU A 61 -0.84 -11.00 -31.86
C GLU A 61 -1.97 -12.00 -32.20
N THR A 62 -2.74 -12.43 -31.20
CA THR A 62 -3.98 -13.18 -31.39
C THR A 62 -5.16 -12.22 -31.32
N THR A 63 -5.75 -11.92 -32.48
CA THR A 63 -6.98 -11.15 -32.62
C THR A 63 -8.22 -11.97 -32.21
N PRO A 64 -9.18 -11.36 -31.49
CA PRO A 64 -10.42 -12.01 -31.07
C PRO A 64 -11.51 -12.06 -32.17
N PRO A 65 -12.50 -12.95 -32.05
CA PRO A 65 -13.55 -13.14 -33.05
C PRO A 65 -14.59 -12.01 -33.08
N GLU A 66 -15.05 -11.77 -34.30
CA GLU A 66 -16.07 -10.84 -34.77
C GLU A 66 -17.45 -11.15 -34.14
N PHE A 67 -17.97 -10.23 -33.33
CA PHE A 67 -19.33 -10.32 -32.77
C PHE A 67 -20.29 -9.54 -33.67
N THR A 68 -21.22 -10.26 -34.31
CA THR A 68 -22.25 -9.71 -35.21
C THR A 68 -23.40 -9.14 -34.39
N SER A 69 -23.52 -7.82 -34.34
CA SER A 69 -24.68 -7.12 -33.78
C SER A 69 -25.72 -6.84 -34.87
N GLY A 70 -26.75 -7.70 -34.92
CA GLY A 70 -28.00 -7.38 -35.59
C GLY A 70 -28.94 -6.67 -34.62
N THR A 71 -29.32 -5.42 -34.88
CA THR A 71 -30.54 -4.84 -34.29
C THR A 71 -31.23 -3.93 -35.30
N LYS A 72 -32.51 -4.24 -35.50
CA LYS A 72 -33.44 -3.65 -36.45
C LYS A 72 -33.67 -2.16 -36.22
N ALA A 73 -33.84 -1.47 -37.34
CA ALA A 73 -34.50 -0.18 -37.44
C ALA A 73 -35.96 -0.28 -37.00
N ASP A 74 -36.44 0.74 -36.29
CA ASP A 74 -37.79 1.24 -36.50
C ASP A 74 -37.83 2.77 -36.37
N SER A 75 -38.32 3.37 -37.45
CA SER A 75 -38.61 4.78 -37.62
C SER A 75 -39.95 5.13 -36.97
N ALA A 76 -40.00 6.20 -36.18
CA ALA A 76 -41.23 6.95 -35.99
C ALA A 76 -40.90 8.46 -35.92
N LYS A 77 -41.35 9.15 -36.96
CA LYS A 77 -41.25 10.60 -37.19
C LYS A 77 -42.56 11.25 -36.74
N ALA A 78 -42.51 12.25 -35.87
CA ALA A 78 -43.61 13.19 -35.64
C ALA A 78 -43.13 14.50 -34.98
N PRO A 79 -43.90 15.60 -35.12
CA PRO A 79 -43.33 16.92 -35.42
C PRO A 79 -43.46 17.95 -34.30
N GLY A 80 -42.53 18.91 -34.32
CA GLY A 80 -42.79 20.33 -34.11
C GLY A 80 -43.34 20.78 -32.76
N GLN A 81 -42.44 21.10 -31.82
CA GLN A 81 -42.72 22.08 -30.77
C GLN A 81 -41.62 23.12 -30.70
N ALA A 82 -42.06 24.37 -30.54
CA ALA A 82 -41.31 25.60 -30.68
C ALA A 82 -40.13 25.69 -29.70
N VAL A 83 -38.97 26.03 -30.25
CA VAL A 83 -37.75 26.36 -29.51
C VAL A 83 -37.96 27.68 -28.79
N GLN A 84 -38.39 27.61 -27.52
CA GLN A 84 -38.21 28.73 -26.59
C GLN A 84 -36.72 28.83 -26.28
N MET A 85 -36.11 29.93 -26.72
CA MET A 85 -34.73 30.28 -26.37
C MET A 85 -34.66 30.58 -24.86
N THR A 86 -34.48 29.54 -24.06
CA THR A 86 -34.06 29.64 -22.67
C THR A 86 -32.66 30.25 -22.67
N GLY A 87 -32.54 31.44 -22.06
CA GLY A 87 -31.28 32.15 -21.92
C GLY A 87 -30.21 31.30 -21.25
N PRO A 88 -28.92 31.65 -21.40
CA PRO A 88 -27.81 30.89 -20.85
C PRO A 88 -27.99 30.75 -19.34
N GLU A 89 -28.36 29.54 -18.92
CA GLU A 89 -28.43 29.14 -17.52
C GLU A 89 -27.06 29.41 -16.91
N PRO A 90 -26.98 30.19 -15.80
CA PRO A 90 -25.71 30.54 -15.21
C PRO A 90 -25.03 29.25 -14.76
N GLN A 91 -23.94 28.90 -15.44
CA GLN A 91 -23.08 27.77 -15.08
C GLN A 91 -22.50 28.06 -13.69
N THR A 92 -23.22 27.70 -12.64
CA THR A 92 -22.72 27.67 -11.29
C THR A 92 -21.58 26.67 -11.28
N LYS A 93 -20.34 27.17 -11.34
CA LYS A 93 -19.14 26.38 -11.09
C LYS A 93 -19.36 25.67 -9.77
N LYS A 94 -19.63 24.36 -9.83
CA LYS A 94 -19.89 23.53 -8.67
C LYS A 94 -18.60 23.53 -7.86
N HIS A 95 -18.57 24.28 -6.77
CA HIS A 95 -17.44 24.30 -5.86
C HIS A 95 -17.28 22.89 -5.31
N GLU A 96 -16.23 22.23 -5.78
CA GLU A 96 -15.91 20.89 -5.34
C GLU A 96 -15.46 20.93 -3.88
N THR A 97 -15.97 19.99 -3.09
CA THR A 97 -15.62 19.89 -1.67
C THR A 97 -14.21 19.31 -1.53
N GLU A 98 -13.52 19.67 -0.44
CA GLU A 98 -12.16 19.17 -0.16
C GLU A 98 -12.03 17.63 -0.23
N PRO A 99 -12.98 16.83 0.28
CA PRO A 99 -12.91 15.37 0.17
C PRO A 99 -12.91 14.87 -1.28
N LEU A 100 -13.67 15.52 -2.16
CA LEU A 100 -13.73 15.16 -3.59
C LEU A 100 -12.46 15.58 -4.33
N ILE A 101 -11.90 16.75 -3.99
CA ILE A 101 -10.61 17.20 -4.51
C ILE A 101 -9.52 16.17 -4.15
N LYS A 102 -9.45 15.74 -2.89
CA LYS A 102 -8.48 14.72 -2.45
C LYS A 102 -8.68 13.37 -3.13
N LEU A 103 -9.93 12.93 -3.31
CA LEU A 103 -10.23 11.71 -4.04
C LEU A 103 -9.72 11.80 -5.48
N ARG A 104 -10.01 12.90 -6.20
CA ARG A 104 -9.52 13.07 -7.57
C ARG A 104 -8.00 13.14 -7.64
N THR A 105 -7.35 13.83 -6.69
CA THR A 105 -5.88 13.86 -6.62
C THR A 105 -5.32 12.45 -6.46
N LEU A 106 -5.89 11.63 -5.58
CA LEU A 106 -5.50 10.24 -5.41
C LEU A 106 -5.72 9.44 -6.71
N GLU A 107 -6.90 9.53 -7.33
CA GLU A 107 -7.22 8.84 -8.58
C GLU A 107 -6.19 9.16 -9.68
N ASN A 108 -5.82 10.44 -9.83
CA ASN A 108 -4.81 10.87 -10.79
C ASN A 108 -3.42 10.26 -10.52
N ILE A 109 -3.03 10.13 -9.25
CA ILE A 109 -1.74 9.51 -8.85
C ILE A 109 -1.77 8.00 -9.14
N LEU A 110 -2.88 7.32 -8.82
CA LEU A 110 -3.03 5.89 -9.08
C LEU A 110 -3.10 5.57 -10.58
N GLU A 111 -3.63 6.48 -11.39
CA GLU A 111 -3.66 6.37 -12.84
C GLU A 111 -2.28 6.59 -13.46
N SER A 112 -1.48 7.54 -12.95
CA SER A 112 -0.13 7.81 -13.45
C SER A 112 0.89 6.71 -13.11
N LYS A 113 0.58 5.83 -12.16
CA LYS A 113 1.49 4.79 -11.63
C LYS A 113 2.78 5.38 -11.02
N ASP A 114 2.74 6.63 -10.57
CA ASP A 114 3.86 7.27 -9.89
C ASP A 114 3.75 7.03 -8.38
N ASP A 115 4.43 6.00 -7.89
CA ASP A 115 4.52 5.64 -6.48
C ASP A 115 5.38 6.60 -5.65
N ASN A 116 6.11 7.51 -6.30
CA ASN A 116 6.98 8.51 -5.70
C ASN A 116 6.42 9.94 -5.83
N ASP A 117 5.12 10.08 -6.14
CA ASP A 117 4.48 11.39 -6.26
C ASP A 117 4.55 12.14 -4.91
N ALA A 118 5.23 13.29 -4.89
CA ALA A 118 5.47 14.08 -3.68
C ALA A 118 4.19 14.48 -2.93
N ARG A 119 3.04 14.53 -3.61
CA ARG A 119 1.74 14.84 -2.99
C ARG A 119 1.28 13.75 -2.04
N LEU A 120 1.71 12.50 -2.24
CA LEU A 120 1.43 11.40 -1.29
C LEU A 120 1.95 11.75 0.11
N ASP A 121 3.04 12.50 0.21
CA ASP A 121 3.66 12.92 1.47
C ASP A 121 3.04 14.18 2.07
N SER A 122 2.68 15.18 1.26
CA SER A 122 2.19 16.46 1.77
C SER A 122 0.67 16.55 1.88
N ASP A 123 -0.06 16.08 0.87
CA ASP A 123 -1.45 16.50 0.63
C ASP A 123 -2.45 15.64 1.41
N PHE A 124 -2.06 14.44 1.81
CA PHE A 124 -2.92 13.46 2.47
C PHE A 124 -2.70 13.36 3.98
N ASN A 125 -2.07 14.37 4.58
CA ASN A 125 -2.00 14.48 6.03
C ASN A 125 -3.37 14.84 6.62
N ASP A 126 -3.65 14.31 7.80
CA ASP A 126 -4.89 14.52 8.56
C ASP A 126 -6.20 14.39 7.75
N LEU A 127 -6.35 13.27 7.05
CA LEU A 127 -7.57 12.97 6.29
C LEU A 127 -8.83 13.08 7.16
N SER A 128 -9.81 13.84 6.67
CA SER A 128 -11.13 13.93 7.29
C SER A 128 -11.84 12.56 7.29
N PRO A 129 -12.79 12.31 8.21
CA PRO A 129 -13.58 11.08 8.21
C PRO A 129 -14.30 10.84 6.87
N GLU A 130 -14.79 11.91 6.23
CA GLU A 130 -15.44 11.82 4.93
C GLU A 130 -14.45 11.41 3.83
N THR A 131 -13.27 12.00 3.79
CA THR A 131 -12.21 11.66 2.82
C THR A 131 -11.78 10.19 2.99
N LYS A 132 -11.59 9.74 4.23
CA LYS A 132 -11.28 8.32 4.51
C LYS A 132 -12.37 7.38 4.01
N ARG A 133 -13.64 7.73 4.21
CA ARG A 133 -14.77 6.95 3.69
C ARG A 133 -14.74 6.85 2.17
N LEU A 134 -14.41 7.94 1.47
CA LEU A 134 -14.24 7.93 0.01
C LEU A 134 -13.09 7.00 -0.41
N PHE A 135 -11.96 7.05 0.28
CA PHE A 135 -10.78 6.21 -0.02
C PHE A 135 -11.06 4.71 0.23
N ARG A 136 -11.75 4.36 1.33
CA ARG A 136 -12.17 2.98 1.59
C ARG A 136 -13.15 2.47 0.52
N ARG A 137 -14.03 3.34 0.03
CA ARG A 137 -14.93 2.98 -1.09
C ARG A 137 -14.14 2.74 -2.36
N GLU A 138 -13.16 3.58 -2.65
CA GLU A 138 -12.30 3.42 -3.82
C GLU A 138 -11.45 2.15 -3.74
N TYR A 139 -10.89 1.86 -2.57
CA TYR A 139 -10.21 0.60 -2.27
C TYR A 139 -11.06 -0.63 -2.62
N ARG A 140 -12.32 -0.65 -2.16
CA ARG A 140 -13.26 -1.76 -2.39
C ARG A 140 -13.72 -1.87 -3.84
N ARG A 141 -13.63 -0.79 -4.63
CA ARG A 141 -14.00 -0.76 -6.05
C ARG A 141 -12.91 -1.35 -6.94
N MET A 142 -11.64 -1.28 -6.51
CA MET A 142 -10.51 -1.78 -7.28
C MET A 142 -10.47 -3.32 -7.29
N PRO A 143 -10.07 -3.94 -8.42
CA PRO A 143 -9.75 -5.36 -8.46
C PRO A 143 -8.70 -5.74 -7.41
N SER A 144 -8.76 -6.97 -6.92
CA SER A 144 -7.80 -7.50 -5.92
C SER A 144 -6.37 -7.52 -6.45
N GLU A 145 -6.20 -7.61 -7.77
CA GLU A 145 -4.94 -7.66 -8.51
C GLU A 145 -4.18 -6.32 -8.48
N ASN A 146 -4.87 -5.20 -8.21
CA ASN A 146 -4.27 -3.86 -8.11
C ASN A 146 -3.55 -3.67 -6.76
N HIS A 147 -2.62 -4.57 -6.44
CA HIS A 147 -1.98 -4.65 -5.13
C HIS A 147 -1.26 -3.36 -4.74
N ASN A 148 -0.55 -2.74 -5.69
CA ASN A 148 0.22 -1.53 -5.44
C ASN A 148 -0.71 -0.36 -5.07
N GLU A 149 -1.74 -0.12 -5.87
CA GLU A 149 -2.70 0.97 -5.66
C GLU A 149 -3.49 0.76 -4.37
N ARG A 150 -3.93 -0.47 -4.13
CA ARG A 150 -4.59 -0.87 -2.88
C ARG A 150 -3.69 -0.62 -1.68
N GLY A 151 -2.41 -0.99 -1.76
CA GLY A 151 -1.41 -0.75 -0.72
C GLY A 151 -1.16 0.74 -0.47
N THR A 152 -1.11 1.57 -1.52
CA THR A 152 -1.01 3.03 -1.40
C THR A 152 -2.20 3.60 -0.63
N ILE A 153 -3.43 3.17 -0.93
CA ILE A 153 -4.60 3.64 -0.16
C ILE A 153 -4.50 3.25 1.31
N ILE A 154 -4.07 2.02 1.62
CA ILE A 154 -3.89 1.57 3.01
C ILE A 154 -2.81 2.39 3.72
N TYR A 155 -1.71 2.68 3.03
CA TYR A 155 -0.65 3.53 3.54
C TYR A 155 -1.18 4.91 3.95
N LEU A 156 -1.96 5.56 3.06
CA LEU A 156 -2.56 6.87 3.33
C LEU A 156 -3.57 6.83 4.49
N LEU A 157 -4.45 5.82 4.51
CA LEU A 157 -5.43 5.65 5.59
C LEU A 157 -4.77 5.34 6.93
N GLY A 158 -3.66 4.60 6.91
CA GLY A 158 -2.91 4.16 8.08
C GLY A 158 -2.05 5.24 8.74
N ARG A 159 -1.78 6.37 8.07
CA ARG A 159 -1.05 7.50 8.67
C ARG A 159 -1.74 8.09 9.90
N ASN A 160 -3.06 8.02 9.98
CA ASN A 160 -3.86 8.70 10.99
C ASN A 160 -4.96 7.80 11.57
N LEU A 161 -4.61 6.65 12.14
CA LEU A 161 -5.57 5.73 12.76
C LEU A 161 -6.15 6.35 14.04
N LYS A 162 -7.38 6.88 13.96
CA LYS A 162 -8.02 7.65 15.05
C LYS A 162 -9.36 7.05 15.47
N SER A 163 -10.04 6.33 14.58
CA SER A 163 -11.40 5.83 14.76
C SER A 163 -11.47 4.29 14.76
N ALA A 164 -12.49 3.72 15.39
CA ALA A 164 -12.76 2.28 15.32
C ALA A 164 -12.98 1.76 13.88
N GLU A 165 -13.49 2.63 12.99
CA GLU A 165 -13.65 2.31 11.57
C GLU A 165 -12.30 2.14 10.86
N ASP A 166 -11.26 2.87 11.29
CA ASP A 166 -9.91 2.70 10.74
C ASP A 166 -9.36 1.30 11.05
N TRP A 167 -9.50 0.87 12.30
CA TRP A 167 -9.05 -0.46 12.73
C TRP A 167 -9.87 -1.59 12.12
N THR A 168 -11.18 -1.39 11.99
CA THR A 168 -12.06 -2.33 11.29
C THR A 168 -11.64 -2.50 9.85
N PHE A 169 -11.31 -1.41 9.16
CA PHE A 169 -10.80 -1.48 7.79
C PHE A 169 -9.46 -2.24 7.71
N LEU A 170 -8.52 -2.01 8.62
CA LEU A 170 -7.27 -2.78 8.63
C LEU A 170 -7.51 -4.28 8.88
N ARG A 171 -8.45 -4.64 9.77
CA ARG A 171 -8.88 -6.03 9.98
C ARG A 171 -9.45 -6.66 8.71
N GLU A 172 -10.30 -5.93 7.97
CA GLU A 172 -10.84 -6.38 6.68
C GLU A 172 -9.70 -6.71 5.72
N VAL A 173 -8.74 -5.79 5.55
CA VAL A 173 -7.59 -5.92 4.64
C VAL A 173 -6.71 -7.13 4.95
N VAL A 174 -6.38 -7.38 6.23
CA VAL A 174 -5.54 -8.54 6.59
C VAL A 174 -6.29 -9.87 6.53
N SER A 175 -7.63 -9.81 6.45
CA SER A 175 -8.50 -10.99 6.34
C SER A 175 -8.92 -11.28 4.90
N GLU A 176 -8.42 -10.51 3.92
CA GLU A 176 -8.74 -10.73 2.51
C GLU A 176 -8.24 -12.11 2.05
N PRO A 177 -8.97 -12.77 1.13
CA PRO A 177 -8.49 -14.00 0.51
C PRO A 177 -7.13 -13.79 -0.14
N ALA A 178 -6.25 -14.80 -0.02
CA ALA A 178 -4.96 -14.78 -0.67
C ALA A 178 -5.13 -14.68 -2.19
N CYS A 179 -4.61 -13.61 -2.79
CA CYS A 179 -4.43 -13.54 -4.23
C CYS A 179 -3.14 -14.25 -4.60
N LEU A 180 -3.23 -15.30 -5.38
CA LEU A 180 -2.09 -16.15 -5.73
C LEU A 180 -1.48 -15.77 -7.09
N SER A 181 -1.99 -14.74 -7.78
CA SER A 181 -1.54 -14.38 -9.12
C SER A 181 -1.68 -12.88 -9.35
N LEU A 182 -0.63 -12.26 -9.90
CA LEU A 182 -0.59 -10.82 -10.16
C LEU A 182 -1.60 -10.36 -11.22
N ALA A 183 -2.10 -11.29 -12.05
CA ALA A 183 -2.98 -10.97 -13.17
C ALA A 183 -4.43 -11.40 -12.93
N ASP A 184 -4.67 -12.34 -12.01
CA ASP A 184 -5.98 -12.96 -11.82
C ASP A 184 -6.00 -13.73 -10.50
N CYS A 185 -6.65 -13.16 -9.49
CA CYS A 185 -6.78 -13.74 -8.15
C CYS A 185 -7.75 -14.93 -8.11
N SER A 186 -8.49 -15.21 -9.19
CA SER A 186 -9.37 -16.39 -9.28
C SER A 186 -8.62 -17.68 -9.65
N LYS A 187 -7.36 -17.57 -10.08
CA LYS A 187 -6.54 -18.74 -10.44
C LYS A 187 -5.87 -19.36 -9.21
N GLU A 188 -6.07 -20.66 -9.07
CA GLU A 188 -5.26 -21.47 -8.16
C GLU A 188 -3.87 -21.68 -8.77
N ILE A 189 -2.80 -21.41 -8.00
CA ILE A 189 -1.45 -21.80 -8.42
C ILE A 189 -1.32 -23.32 -8.28
N LYS A 190 -0.88 -23.99 -9.34
CA LYS A 190 -0.45 -25.40 -9.29
C LYS A 190 0.92 -25.47 -8.60
N ALA A 191 1.11 -26.45 -7.71
CA ALA A 191 2.33 -26.63 -6.91
C ALA A 191 3.65 -26.81 -7.71
N GLU A 192 3.58 -26.87 -9.03
CA GLU A 192 4.72 -27.12 -9.92
C GLU A 192 5.60 -25.86 -10.15
N ASP A 193 5.14 -24.67 -9.75
CA ASP A 193 5.82 -23.36 -9.96
C ASP A 193 6.51 -22.78 -8.69
N ASP A 194 6.83 -23.63 -7.70
CA ASP A 194 7.32 -23.24 -6.36
C ASP A 194 8.58 -22.35 -6.35
N HIS A 195 9.45 -22.42 -7.36
CA HIS A 195 10.68 -21.62 -7.38
C HIS A 195 10.46 -20.11 -7.66
N ARG A 196 9.29 -19.72 -8.19
CA ARG A 196 8.90 -18.30 -8.36
C ARG A 196 8.11 -17.75 -7.17
N ALA A 197 7.79 -18.58 -6.17
CA ALA A 197 6.83 -18.25 -5.12
C ALA A 197 7.32 -17.15 -4.17
N LEU A 198 8.60 -17.15 -3.76
CA LEU A 198 9.07 -16.28 -2.66
C LEU A 198 9.04 -14.77 -2.99
N GLY A 199 9.41 -14.38 -4.21
CA GLY A 199 9.40 -12.96 -4.61
C GLY A 199 8.00 -12.43 -4.89
N ASN A 200 7.14 -13.28 -5.44
CA ASN A 200 5.76 -12.94 -5.73
C ASN A 200 4.93 -12.84 -4.45
N GLU A 201 5.24 -13.64 -3.43
CA GLU A 201 4.48 -13.67 -2.17
C GLU A 201 4.39 -12.29 -1.50
N VAL A 202 5.50 -11.56 -1.40
CA VAL A 202 5.52 -10.22 -0.79
C VAL A 202 4.68 -9.22 -1.59
N THR A 203 4.78 -9.28 -2.92
CA THR A 203 4.04 -8.38 -3.83
C THR A 203 2.54 -8.64 -3.72
N LEU A 204 2.13 -9.90 -3.75
CA LEU A 204 0.74 -10.32 -3.64
C LEU A 204 0.16 -10.00 -2.25
N ALA A 205 0.99 -10.03 -1.22
CA ALA A 205 0.63 -9.72 0.16
C ALA A 205 0.72 -8.23 0.51
N TYR A 206 1.14 -7.37 -0.43
CA TYR A 206 1.51 -5.99 -0.12
C TYR A 206 0.43 -5.20 0.63
N PRO A 207 -0.87 -5.25 0.27
CA PRO A 207 -1.93 -4.62 1.04
C PRO A 207 -1.96 -5.05 2.53
N SER A 208 -1.96 -6.36 2.79
CA SER A 208 -2.02 -6.90 4.15
C SER A 208 -0.74 -6.60 4.95
N LEU A 209 0.43 -6.66 4.32
CA LEU A 209 1.70 -6.28 4.95
C LEU A 209 1.74 -4.79 5.28
N MET A 210 1.20 -3.93 4.41
CA MET A 210 1.09 -2.51 4.70
C MET A 210 0.16 -2.26 5.89
N ALA A 211 -0.98 -2.95 5.97
CA ALA A 211 -1.89 -2.86 7.12
C ALA A 211 -1.20 -3.26 8.44
N LEU A 212 -0.43 -4.35 8.44
CA LEU A 212 0.39 -4.76 9.58
C LEU A 212 1.48 -3.74 9.92
N LYS A 213 2.12 -3.12 8.92
CA LYS A 213 3.15 -2.10 9.16
C LYS A 213 2.58 -0.84 9.81
N GLN A 214 1.38 -0.41 9.42
CA GLN A 214 0.70 0.71 10.06
C GLN A 214 0.30 0.37 11.51
N THR A 215 -0.12 -0.87 11.74
CA THR A 215 -0.42 -1.41 13.07
C THR A 215 0.83 -1.43 13.96
N GLU A 216 1.96 -1.92 13.44
CA GLU A 216 3.26 -1.91 14.11
C GLU A 216 3.67 -0.48 14.50
N ARG A 217 3.63 0.47 13.57
CA ARG A 217 4.01 1.86 13.85
C ARG A 217 3.19 2.45 15.01
N PHE A 218 1.88 2.22 15.00
CA PHE A 218 1.01 2.68 16.08
C PHE A 218 1.41 2.07 17.44
N LEU A 219 1.67 0.76 17.50
CA LEU A 219 2.08 0.09 18.73
C LEU A 219 3.46 0.53 19.22
N GLU A 220 4.41 0.81 18.32
CA GLU A 220 5.71 1.39 18.67
C GLU A 220 5.57 2.79 19.29
N GLU A 221 4.71 3.63 18.72
CA GLU A 221 4.41 4.96 19.26
C GLU A 221 3.73 4.85 20.63
N ALA A 222 2.76 3.94 20.79
CA ALA A 222 2.12 3.67 22.07
C ALA A 222 3.11 3.16 23.12
N LEU A 223 4.02 2.26 22.75
CA LEU A 223 5.08 1.77 23.64
C LEU A 223 6.00 2.93 24.09
N LYS A 224 6.40 3.81 23.17
CA LYS A 224 7.21 5.01 23.46
C LYS A 224 6.48 5.99 24.39
N ALA A 225 5.16 6.12 24.25
CA ALA A 225 4.31 6.94 25.12
C ALA A 225 4.09 6.32 26.52
N GLY A 226 4.46 5.04 26.71
CA GLY A 226 4.44 4.34 28.00
C GLY A 226 3.31 3.33 28.16
N ARG A 227 3.36 2.54 29.24
CA ARG A 227 2.45 1.38 29.44
C ARG A 227 0.96 1.72 29.41
N GLY A 228 0.59 2.94 29.79
CA GLY A 228 -0.80 3.40 29.73
C GLY A 228 -1.36 3.43 28.31
N ALA A 229 -0.54 3.82 27.33
CA ALA A 229 -0.98 3.90 25.93
C ALA A 229 -1.15 2.52 25.29
N LEU A 230 -0.34 1.52 25.66
CA LEU A 230 -0.52 0.13 25.23
C LEU A 230 -1.78 -0.53 25.81
N SER A 231 -2.32 0.00 26.90
CA SER A 231 -3.59 -0.47 27.47
C SER A 231 -4.82 0.25 26.90
N SER A 232 -4.61 1.18 25.96
CA SER A 232 -5.69 1.99 25.38
C SER A 232 -6.65 1.14 24.53
N PRO A 233 -7.90 1.58 24.32
CA PRO A 233 -8.83 0.92 23.41
C PRO A 233 -8.26 0.76 21.99
N ALA A 234 -7.55 1.77 21.48
CA ALA A 234 -6.94 1.70 20.15
C ALA A 234 -5.80 0.65 20.07
N ALA A 235 -5.03 0.45 21.14
CA ALA A 235 -4.03 -0.63 21.19
C ALA A 235 -4.67 -2.02 21.21
N LYS A 236 -5.86 -2.17 21.83
CA LYS A 236 -6.64 -3.41 21.74
C LYS A 236 -7.14 -3.66 20.33
N GLU A 237 -7.66 -2.64 19.66
CA GLU A 237 -8.08 -2.74 18.25
C GLU A 237 -6.90 -3.11 17.33
N ALA A 238 -5.71 -2.54 17.57
CA ALA A 238 -4.48 -2.91 16.87
C ALA A 238 -4.10 -4.39 17.11
N ALA A 239 -4.22 -4.89 18.34
CA ALA A 239 -4.00 -6.31 18.65
C ALA A 239 -4.99 -7.24 17.93
N GLU A 240 -6.24 -6.79 17.73
CA GLU A 240 -7.22 -7.56 16.97
C GLU A 240 -6.89 -7.63 15.47
N VAL A 241 -6.26 -6.60 14.88
CA VAL A 241 -5.71 -6.67 13.51
C VAL A 241 -4.63 -7.75 13.43
N ILE A 242 -3.72 -7.78 14.40
CA ILE A 242 -2.67 -8.81 14.48
C ILE A 242 -3.29 -10.21 14.59
N GLN A 243 -4.28 -10.37 15.47
CA GLN A 243 -4.95 -11.65 15.67
C GLN A 243 -5.70 -12.13 14.43
N ALA A 244 -6.35 -11.24 13.68
CA ALA A 244 -6.97 -11.57 12.40
C ALA A 244 -5.91 -12.04 11.38
N ALA A 245 -4.81 -11.30 11.26
CA ALA A 245 -3.74 -11.59 10.31
C ALA A 245 -3.03 -12.94 10.55
N LYS A 246 -2.98 -13.43 11.81
CA LYS A 246 -2.45 -14.77 12.14
C LYS A 246 -3.20 -15.91 11.47
N SER A 247 -4.47 -15.70 11.11
CA SER A 247 -5.28 -16.69 10.39
C SER A 247 -5.15 -16.62 8.86
N SER A 248 -4.30 -15.71 8.35
CA SER A 248 -4.08 -15.56 6.92
C SER A 248 -3.52 -16.83 6.29
N LYS A 249 -4.00 -17.13 5.09
CA LYS A 249 -3.45 -18.22 4.25
C LYS A 249 -2.13 -17.84 3.58
N VAL A 250 -1.72 -16.57 3.67
CA VAL A 250 -0.47 -16.06 3.13
C VAL A 250 0.61 -16.19 4.21
N PRO A 251 1.62 -17.08 4.05
CA PRO A 251 2.60 -17.39 5.08
C PRO A 251 3.33 -16.16 5.63
N ILE A 252 3.77 -15.23 4.77
CA ILE A 252 4.48 -14.03 5.22
C ILE A 252 3.60 -13.13 6.11
N VAL A 253 2.30 -13.02 5.84
CA VAL A 253 1.36 -12.23 6.65
C VAL A 253 1.17 -12.85 8.03
N ALA A 254 0.91 -14.16 8.09
CA ALA A 254 0.74 -14.88 9.36
C ALA A 254 2.02 -14.87 10.21
N LYS A 255 3.19 -15.01 9.57
CA LYS A 255 4.49 -14.90 10.22
C LYS A 255 4.71 -13.50 10.81
N THR A 256 4.55 -12.45 10.01
CA THR A 256 4.70 -11.06 10.49
C THR A 256 3.74 -10.77 11.65
N ALA A 257 2.49 -11.23 11.57
CA ALA A 257 1.54 -11.07 12.67
C ALA A 257 1.98 -11.78 13.96
N THR A 258 2.53 -12.99 13.86
CA THR A 258 3.08 -13.73 15.01
C THR A 258 4.28 -13.00 15.63
N GLU A 259 5.16 -12.43 14.81
CA GLU A 259 6.31 -11.65 15.29
C GLU A 259 5.88 -10.35 16.00
N LEU A 260 4.83 -9.71 15.52
CA LEU A 260 4.26 -8.52 16.17
C LEU A 260 3.60 -8.85 17.51
N GLU A 261 2.82 -9.94 17.58
CA GLU A 261 2.20 -10.40 18.84
C GLU A 261 3.25 -10.75 19.91
N GLN A 262 4.40 -11.31 19.51
CA GLN A 262 5.48 -11.59 20.47
C GLN A 262 6.19 -10.34 20.97
N ARG A 263 6.12 -9.24 20.21
CA ARG A 263 6.83 -7.99 20.51
C ARG A 263 6.03 -7.05 21.42
N PHE A 264 4.71 -7.01 21.30
CA PHE A 264 3.82 -6.06 21.98
C PHE A 264 2.86 -6.76 22.92
#